data_AF-A0A7J0ENY0-F1
#
_entry.id   AF-A0A7J0ENY0-F1
#
_cell.length_a   1.000
_cell.length_b   1.000
_cell.length_c   1.000
_cell.angle_alpha   90.00
_cell.angle_beta   90.00
_cell.angle_gamma   90.00
#
_symmetry.space_group_name_H-M   'P 1'
#
loop_
_entity.id
_entity.type
_entity.pdbx_description
1 polymer ?
#
loop_
_entity_poly.entity_id
_entity_poly.type
_entity_poly.pdbx_seq_one_letter_code
_entity_poly.pdbx_strand_id
1 'polypeptide(L)'
;MSPPRGSGRSWRSWTASGRLVRRPENSKSDLQVSFNRLKVLAHEAIKKRDEYGRQRDEAMREKDEALKQRDEIAKQFDEAVKAKDSSRSEMETGTQMLVTGIEKISGKVSNFKNFNGGGLPKSQKYTGLPAVAYGVIKRTNDIVEELLRQIESTAKSRNEAREQIDQRNYEIAIEVSQLEATINGLREEVSKKTSIVENLEKAMVEKDGKISEMEKEMSGKLNLAENEVSGLTQIVDAGEMDQSDLSESMFLPRETDIEENIRASLAGMESMPVLWRNIIKQSQLEIIDLKHSVEELRAETSLLKEHVEAQTKELNYRKQRIEELEEKERVANENVEGLMMDIAAAEEEITRWKVAAQQEAAAGKAVEQEFVAQNSESRSWSETLRWDIVVSHPGVLSAVRHELEEAKQAVMESEKKLKFKEETAAAAMAARDAAEKILEIGRHESF
;
A
#
# COMPACT_ATOMS: atom_id res chain seq x y z
N MET A 1 -119.06 108.97 84.57
CA MET A 1 -119.74 108.02 85.47
C MET A 1 -120.29 106.91 84.58
N SER A 2 -119.58 105.82 84.22
CA SER A 2 -118.61 104.92 84.93
C SER A 2 -119.34 103.75 85.66
N PRO A 3 -118.72 102.61 86.10
CA PRO A 3 -117.49 101.82 85.80
C PRO A 3 -117.84 100.33 85.33
N PRO A 4 -117.26 99.17 85.80
CA PRO A 4 -116.01 98.42 85.41
C PRO A 4 -116.17 96.88 85.08
N ARG A 5 -115.21 96.20 84.40
CA ARG A 5 -115.05 94.71 84.25
C ARG A 5 -113.76 94.37 83.42
N GLY A 6 -112.95 93.39 83.85
CA GLY A 6 -111.62 93.08 83.29
C GLY A 6 -111.26 91.59 83.20
N SER A 7 -110.10 91.33 82.58
CA SER A 7 -109.47 90.04 82.12
C SER A 7 -109.40 90.01 80.59
N GLY A 8 -108.34 89.60 79.89
CA GLY A 8 -107.13 88.90 80.26
C GLY A 8 -106.87 87.77 79.25
N ARG A 9 -105.76 87.87 78.49
CA ARG A 9 -105.10 86.86 77.62
C ARG A 9 -105.45 86.82 76.12
N SER A 10 -104.37 86.50 75.38
CA SER A 10 -104.33 85.88 74.04
C SER A 10 -104.68 86.83 72.89
N TRP A 11 -103.88 87.03 71.84
CA TRP A 11 -103.07 86.10 71.05
C TRP A 11 -101.85 86.82 70.46
N ARG A 12 -100.65 86.25 70.60
CA ARG A 12 -99.49 86.63 69.77
C ARG A 12 -99.65 85.93 68.43
N SER A 13 -99.88 86.70 67.36
CA SER A 13 -99.98 86.19 66.00
C SER A 13 -98.60 85.71 65.53
N TRP A 14 -98.42 84.39 65.53
CA TRP A 14 -97.37 83.72 64.81
C TRP A 14 -97.55 83.98 63.31
N THR A 15 -96.61 84.70 62.69
CA THR A 15 -96.49 84.75 61.22
C THR A 15 -95.96 83.40 60.73
N ALA A 16 -96.87 82.42 60.66
CA ALA A 16 -96.63 81.06 60.18
C ALA A 16 -96.45 80.97 58.65
N SER A 17 -96.57 82.08 57.90
CA SER A 17 -96.51 82.06 56.43
C SER A 17 -95.10 81.91 55.84
N GLY A 18 -94.04 82.17 56.61
CA GLY A 18 -92.66 82.01 56.12
C GLY A 18 -92.05 80.62 56.33
N ARG A 19 -92.66 79.77 57.17
CA ARG A 19 -92.08 78.48 57.62
C ARG A 19 -92.75 77.26 56.97
N LEU A 20 -93.96 77.42 56.43
CA LEU A 20 -94.75 76.37 55.76
C LEU A 20 -94.55 76.31 54.24
N VAL A 21 -94.14 77.41 53.59
CA VAL A 21 -93.87 77.46 52.14
C VAL A 21 -92.40 77.17 51.81
N ARG A 22 -91.46 77.64 52.65
CA ARG A 22 -90.02 77.31 52.52
C ARG A 22 -89.68 75.84 52.78
N ARG A 23 -90.48 75.09 53.55
CA ARG A 23 -90.25 73.67 53.85
C ARG A 23 -90.45 72.76 52.62
N PRO A 24 -91.57 72.84 51.88
CA PRO A 24 -91.77 72.08 50.65
C PRO A 24 -90.84 72.53 49.51
N GLU A 25 -90.55 73.83 49.39
CA GLU A 25 -89.61 74.35 48.37
C GLU A 25 -88.16 73.89 48.61
N ASN A 26 -87.68 73.92 49.86
CA ASN A 26 -86.39 73.32 50.22
C ASN A 26 -86.38 71.80 49.97
N SER A 27 -87.47 71.08 50.28
CA SER A 27 -87.52 69.63 50.03
C SER A 27 -87.48 69.29 48.53
N LYS A 28 -88.10 70.13 47.69
CA LYS A 28 -88.10 69.97 46.23
C LYS A 28 -86.71 70.25 45.64
N SER A 29 -86.03 71.29 46.12
CA SER A 29 -84.64 71.54 45.72
C SER A 29 -83.70 70.44 46.21
N ASP A 30 -83.89 69.92 47.42
CA ASP A 30 -83.09 68.82 47.96
C ASP A 30 -83.31 67.50 47.20
N LEU A 31 -84.55 67.20 46.81
CA LEU A 31 -84.89 66.08 45.92
C LEU A 31 -84.32 66.27 44.51
N GLN A 32 -84.30 67.49 43.98
CA GLN A 32 -83.70 67.78 42.69
C GLN A 32 -82.17 67.59 42.74
N VAL A 33 -81.53 68.04 43.82
CA VAL A 33 -80.09 67.84 44.05
C VAL A 33 -79.79 66.35 44.21
N SER A 34 -80.58 65.60 44.98
CA SER A 34 -80.37 64.16 45.16
C SER A 34 -80.62 63.36 43.88
N PHE A 35 -81.64 63.73 43.09
CA PHE A 35 -81.92 63.13 41.78
C PHE A 35 -80.81 63.41 40.77
N ASN A 36 -80.29 64.65 40.72
CA ASN A 36 -79.17 64.99 39.86
C ASN A 36 -77.89 64.25 40.30
N ARG A 37 -77.66 64.11 41.61
CA ARG A 37 -76.55 63.33 42.15
C ARG A 37 -76.68 61.85 41.80
N LEU A 38 -77.89 61.30 41.85
CA LEU A 38 -78.18 59.93 41.43
C LEU A 38 -77.96 59.73 39.92
N LYS A 39 -78.35 60.70 39.08
CA LYS A 39 -78.05 60.68 37.65
C LYS A 39 -76.55 60.63 37.38
N VAL A 40 -75.76 61.45 38.07
CA VAL A 40 -74.29 61.43 37.93
C VAL A 40 -73.73 60.06 38.33
N LEU A 41 -74.16 59.52 39.47
CA LEU A 41 -73.73 58.18 39.92
C LEU A 41 -74.13 57.08 38.94
N ALA A 42 -75.33 57.14 38.34
CA ALA A 42 -75.77 56.17 37.34
C ALA A 42 -74.92 56.24 36.06
N HIS A 43 -74.59 57.45 35.58
CA HIS A 43 -73.70 57.61 34.42
C HIS A 43 -72.27 57.16 34.74
N GLU A 44 -71.76 57.44 35.94
CA GLU A 44 -70.45 56.94 36.38
C GLU A 44 -70.43 55.41 36.49
N ALA A 45 -71.50 54.79 36.98
CA ALA A 45 -71.63 53.34 37.06
C ALA A 45 -71.66 52.69 35.66
N ILE A 46 -72.41 53.28 34.71
CA ILE A 46 -72.43 52.84 33.31
C ILE A 46 -71.03 52.98 32.68
N LYS A 47 -70.38 54.14 32.87
CA LYS A 47 -69.03 54.38 32.37
C LYS A 47 -68.03 53.35 32.90
N LYS A 48 -68.08 53.05 34.20
CA LYS A 48 -67.21 52.01 34.81
C LYS A 48 -67.50 50.63 34.26
N ARG A 49 -68.78 50.25 34.09
CA ARG A 49 -69.15 48.95 33.48
C ARG A 49 -68.60 48.82 32.07
N ASP A 50 -68.75 49.85 31.25
CA ASP A 50 -68.27 49.84 29.87
C ASP A 50 -66.74 49.81 29.81
N GLU A 51 -66.06 50.49 30.74
CA GLU A 51 -64.60 50.42 30.92
C GLU A 51 -64.13 49.00 31.29
N TYR A 52 -64.78 48.37 32.28
CA TYR A 52 -64.51 46.98 32.64
C TYR A 52 -64.83 45.99 31.51
N GLY A 53 -65.83 46.30 30.68
CA GLY A 53 -66.15 45.55 29.46
C GLY A 53 -64.97 45.57 28.49
N ARG A 54 -64.47 46.77 28.15
CA ARG A 54 -63.31 46.91 27.25
C ARG A 54 -62.06 46.24 27.80
N GLN A 55 -61.78 46.39 29.10
CA GLN A 55 -60.63 45.72 29.73
C GLN A 55 -60.73 44.19 29.66
N ARG A 56 -61.94 43.62 29.82
CA ARG A 56 -62.16 42.18 29.69
C ARG A 56 -61.95 41.71 28.25
N ASP A 57 -62.47 42.46 27.27
CA ASP A 57 -62.34 42.11 25.86
C ASP A 57 -60.88 42.23 25.38
N GLU A 58 -60.13 43.21 25.89
CA GLU A 58 -58.68 43.32 25.66
C GLU A 58 -57.92 42.14 26.27
N ALA A 59 -58.17 41.85 27.55
CA ALA A 59 -57.52 40.72 28.23
C ALA A 59 -57.83 39.36 27.57
N MET A 60 -59.04 39.20 27.00
CA MET A 60 -59.39 38.01 26.22
C MET A 60 -58.61 37.93 24.92
N ARG A 61 -58.44 39.04 24.20
CA ARG A 61 -57.61 39.08 22.99
C ARG A 61 -56.15 38.77 23.28
N GLU A 62 -55.58 39.39 24.32
CA GLU A 62 -54.21 39.10 24.77
C GLU A 62 -54.03 37.62 25.16
N LYS A 63 -55.02 37.03 25.86
CA LYS A 63 -54.99 35.60 26.23
C LYS A 63 -55.06 34.70 24.99
N ASP A 64 -55.91 35.02 24.02
CA ASP A 64 -56.05 34.22 22.79
C ASP A 64 -54.81 34.35 21.88
N GLU A 65 -54.17 35.51 21.85
CA GLU A 65 -52.86 35.72 21.20
C GLU A 65 -51.74 34.94 21.90
N ALA A 66 -51.69 34.96 23.24
CA ALA A 66 -50.74 34.19 24.02
C ALA A 66 -50.91 32.67 23.83
N LEU A 67 -52.16 32.19 23.70
CA LEU A 67 -52.44 30.79 23.38
C LEU A 67 -51.91 30.40 22.00
N LYS A 68 -52.11 31.24 20.98
CA LYS A 68 -51.55 31.00 19.64
C LYS A 68 -50.02 30.96 19.66
N GLN A 69 -49.38 31.87 20.38
CA GLN A 69 -47.91 31.86 20.54
C GLN A 69 -47.43 30.58 21.23
N ARG A 70 -48.12 30.14 22.29
CA ARG A 70 -47.80 28.88 22.99
C ARG A 70 -47.91 27.68 22.07
N ASP A 71 -48.97 27.60 21.27
CA ASP A 71 -49.19 26.48 20.36
C ASP A 71 -48.16 26.46 19.21
N GLU A 72 -47.75 27.64 18.71
CA GLU A 72 -46.65 27.76 17.73
C GLU A 72 -45.30 27.33 18.33
N ILE A 73 -44.99 27.75 19.56
CA ILE A 73 -43.77 27.32 20.28
C ILE A 73 -43.78 25.80 20.48
N ALA A 74 -44.92 25.21 20.84
CA ALA A 74 -45.05 23.76 21.01
C ALA A 74 -44.74 23.02 19.69
N LYS A 75 -45.26 23.52 18.57
CA LYS A 75 -45.00 22.95 17.24
C LYS A 75 -43.51 23.03 16.87
N GLN A 76 -42.86 24.18 17.09
CA GLN A 76 -41.42 24.33 16.86
C GLN A 76 -40.59 23.39 17.74
N PHE A 77 -41.02 23.16 18.99
CA PHE A 77 -40.36 22.23 19.89
C PHE A 77 -40.48 20.77 19.40
N ASP A 78 -41.67 20.36 18.94
CA ASP A 78 -41.88 19.03 18.38
C ASP A 78 -41.06 18.79 17.10
N GLU A 79 -40.96 19.81 16.23
CA GLU A 79 -40.10 19.77 15.05
C GLU A 79 -38.61 19.66 15.43
N ALA A 80 -38.15 20.41 16.44
CA ALA A 80 -36.79 20.32 16.94
C ALA A 80 -36.47 18.95 17.57
N VAL A 81 -37.43 18.33 18.28
CA VAL A 81 -37.27 16.98 18.83
C VAL A 81 -37.11 15.95 17.72
N LYS A 82 -37.97 16.00 16.69
CA LYS A 82 -37.86 15.09 15.53
C LYS A 82 -36.51 15.23 14.81
N ALA A 83 -36.05 16.47 14.61
CA ALA A 83 -34.75 16.73 14.00
C ALA A 83 -33.58 16.16 14.83
N LYS A 84 -33.63 16.34 16.17
CA LYS A 84 -32.64 15.80 17.10
C LYS A 84 -32.62 14.27 17.08
N ASP A 85 -33.78 13.63 17.04
CA ASP A 85 -33.88 12.16 17.01
C ASP A 85 -33.37 11.58 15.69
N SER A 86 -33.60 12.26 14.56
CA SER A 86 -33.00 11.91 13.26
C SER A 86 -31.48 12.00 13.31
N SER A 87 -30.94 13.12 13.80
CA SER A 87 -29.49 13.31 13.95
C SER A 87 -28.86 12.25 14.88
N ARG A 88 -29.55 11.88 15.96
CA ARG A 88 -29.10 10.81 16.85
C ARG A 88 -29.03 9.45 16.14
N SER A 89 -30.02 9.12 15.31
CA SER A 89 -30.03 7.88 14.52
C SER A 89 -28.87 7.84 13.51
N GLU A 90 -28.57 8.97 12.86
CA GLU A 90 -27.43 9.09 11.95
C GLU A 90 -26.09 8.94 12.68
N MET A 91 -25.96 9.53 13.88
CA MET A 91 -24.77 9.39 14.72
C MET A 91 -24.54 7.95 15.20
N GLU A 92 -25.60 7.23 15.57
CA GLU A 92 -25.54 5.82 15.95
C GLU A 92 -25.10 4.95 14.75
N THR A 93 -25.65 5.20 13.56
CA THR A 93 -25.25 4.52 12.32
C THR A 93 -23.78 4.78 11.99
N GLY A 94 -23.32 6.04 12.06
CA GLY A 94 -21.92 6.41 11.84
C GLY A 94 -20.97 5.76 12.85
N THR A 95 -21.39 5.69 14.12
CA THR A 95 -20.63 4.97 15.17
C THR A 95 -20.43 3.51 14.80
N GLN A 96 -21.50 2.84 14.36
CA GLN A 96 -21.45 1.42 14.00
C GLN A 96 -20.58 1.17 12.76
N MET A 97 -20.69 2.01 11.73
CA MET A 97 -19.84 1.94 10.55
C MET A 97 -18.35 2.10 10.89
N LEU A 98 -18.00 3.02 11.79
CA LEU A 98 -16.63 3.21 12.25
C LEU A 98 -16.08 1.96 12.96
N VAL A 99 -16.85 1.38 13.89
CA VAL A 99 -16.45 0.17 14.63
C VAL A 99 -16.29 -1.02 13.70
N THR A 100 -17.27 -1.29 12.83
CA THR A 100 -17.20 -2.39 11.87
C THR A 100 -16.09 -2.19 10.83
N GLY A 101 -15.89 -0.96 10.37
CA GLY A 101 -14.82 -0.60 9.44
C GLY A 101 -13.45 -0.91 10.02
N ILE A 102 -13.18 -0.48 11.25
CA ILE A 102 -11.88 -0.75 11.88
C ILE A 102 -11.69 -2.24 12.22
N GLU A 103 -12.74 -2.97 12.56
CA GLU A 103 -12.67 -4.42 12.78
C GLU A 103 -12.29 -5.18 11.51
N LYS A 104 -12.88 -4.81 10.36
CA LYS A 104 -12.50 -5.37 9.06
C LYS A 104 -11.04 -5.07 8.70
N ILE A 105 -10.59 -3.84 8.93
CA ILE A 105 -9.19 -3.45 8.70
C ILE A 105 -8.28 -4.27 9.61
N SER A 106 -8.55 -4.33 10.91
CA SER A 106 -7.79 -5.16 11.87
C SER A 106 -7.76 -6.63 11.49
N GLY A 107 -8.85 -7.17 10.95
CA GLY A 107 -8.90 -8.54 10.44
C GLY A 107 -7.97 -8.76 9.24
N LYS A 108 -7.93 -7.82 8.29
CA LYS A 108 -7.03 -7.92 7.13
C LYS A 108 -5.55 -7.88 7.52
N VAL A 109 -5.19 -7.12 8.57
CA VAL A 109 -3.80 -7.00 9.04
C VAL A 109 -3.43 -7.98 10.17
N SER A 110 -4.30 -8.93 10.49
CA SER A 110 -4.11 -9.84 11.64
C SER A 110 -2.87 -10.73 11.52
N ASN A 111 -2.43 -11.00 10.29
CA ASN A 111 -1.23 -11.79 10.00
C ASN A 111 0.05 -11.15 10.54
N PHE A 112 0.07 -9.81 10.62
CA PHE A 112 1.22 -9.08 11.16
C PHE A 112 1.13 -8.97 12.68
N LYS A 113 -0.06 -8.70 13.21
CA LYS A 113 -0.34 -8.57 14.64
C LYS A 113 -1.85 -8.61 14.89
N ASN A 114 -2.27 -9.23 15.99
CA ASN A 114 -3.69 -9.27 16.34
C ASN A 114 -4.13 -8.01 17.09
N PHE A 115 -4.81 -7.09 16.39
CA PHE A 115 -5.33 -5.84 16.95
C PHE A 115 -6.72 -5.95 17.58
N ASN A 116 -7.38 -7.11 17.47
CA ASN A 116 -8.74 -7.32 17.99
C ASN A 116 -8.77 -7.69 19.49
N GLY A 117 -7.62 -7.91 20.12
CA GLY A 117 -7.48 -8.55 21.44
C GLY A 117 -8.04 -7.83 22.68
N GLY A 118 -8.82 -6.75 22.54
CA GLY A 118 -9.33 -6.01 23.71
C GLY A 118 -10.45 -5.02 23.41
N GLY A 119 -11.11 -5.14 22.25
CA GLY A 119 -12.04 -4.13 21.77
C GLY A 119 -11.34 -2.83 21.38
N LEU A 120 -12.11 -1.76 21.20
CA LEU A 120 -11.59 -0.48 20.74
C LEU A 120 -10.88 0.25 21.90
N PRO A 121 -9.70 0.88 21.66
CA PRO A 121 -9.03 1.66 22.68
C PRO A 121 -9.97 2.73 23.28
N LYS A 122 -10.15 2.69 24.60
CA LYS A 122 -11.06 3.62 25.28
C LYS A 122 -10.37 4.95 25.55
N SER A 123 -11.10 6.04 25.34
CA SER A 123 -10.70 7.36 25.80
C SER A 123 -11.20 7.60 27.23
N GLN A 124 -10.37 8.27 28.04
CA GLN A 124 -10.79 8.75 29.37
C GLN A 124 -11.43 10.15 29.31
N LYS A 125 -11.24 10.87 28.20
CA LYS A 125 -11.67 12.28 28.02
C LYS A 125 -12.99 12.41 27.25
N TYR A 126 -13.25 11.48 26.35
CA TYR A 126 -14.41 11.50 25.46
C TYR A 126 -15.40 10.40 25.82
N THR A 127 -16.69 10.63 25.54
CA THR A 127 -17.77 9.63 25.67
C THR A 127 -18.59 9.59 24.37
N GLY A 128 -19.39 8.54 24.17
CA GLY A 128 -20.21 8.38 22.97
C GLY A 128 -19.40 8.29 21.68
N LEU A 129 -19.92 8.88 20.59
CA LEU A 129 -19.30 8.86 19.26
C LEU A 129 -17.85 9.42 19.26
N PRO A 130 -17.52 10.55 19.92
CA PRO A 130 -16.14 11.02 20.02
C PRO A 130 -15.16 10.01 20.64
N ALA A 131 -15.60 9.20 21.61
CA ALA A 131 -14.77 8.15 22.19
C ALA A 131 -14.50 7.01 21.20
N VAL A 132 -15.51 6.65 20.40
CA VAL A 132 -15.37 5.66 19.33
C VAL A 132 -14.39 6.17 18.27
N ALA A 133 -14.56 7.41 17.80
CA ALA A 133 -13.66 8.01 16.83
C ALA A 133 -12.20 8.02 17.32
N TYR A 134 -11.97 8.40 18.59
CA TYR A 134 -10.64 8.33 19.21
C TYR A 134 -10.07 6.91 19.17
N GLY A 135 -10.87 5.91 19.55
CA GLY A 135 -10.43 4.52 19.58
C GLY A 135 -10.11 3.98 18.19
N VAL A 136 -10.90 4.34 17.17
CA VAL A 136 -10.62 4.01 15.76
C VAL A 136 -9.30 4.63 15.34
N ILE A 137 -9.12 5.94 15.55
CA ILE A 137 -7.89 6.66 15.18
C ILE A 137 -6.68 6.02 15.85
N LYS A 138 -6.77 5.74 17.15
CA LYS A 138 -5.66 5.12 17.89
C LYS A 138 -5.32 3.74 17.34
N ARG A 139 -6.32 2.88 17.11
CA ARG A 139 -6.07 1.56 16.53
C ARG A 139 -5.49 1.66 15.11
N THR A 140 -5.99 2.58 14.29
CA THR A 140 -5.44 2.83 12.96
C THR A 140 -3.96 3.21 13.04
N ASN A 141 -3.59 4.11 13.96
CA ASN A 141 -2.18 4.46 14.16
C ASN A 141 -1.34 3.25 14.57
N ASP A 142 -1.81 2.46 15.54
CA ASP A 142 -1.10 1.24 15.97
C ASP A 142 -0.90 0.24 14.80
N ILE A 143 -1.89 0.13 13.90
CA ILE A 143 -1.80 -0.71 12.70
C ILE A 143 -0.75 -0.16 11.73
N VAL A 144 -0.80 1.14 11.44
CA VAL A 144 0.15 1.80 10.52
C VAL A 144 1.57 1.67 11.05
N GLU A 145 1.79 1.90 12.34
CA GLU A 145 3.11 1.76 12.97
C GLU A 145 3.66 0.33 12.83
N GLU A 146 2.83 -0.70 13.05
CA GLU A 146 3.28 -2.09 12.89
C GLU A 146 3.57 -2.44 11.43
N LEU A 147 2.76 -1.97 10.48
CA LEU A 147 3.01 -2.16 9.05
C LEU A 147 4.30 -1.49 8.60
N LEU A 148 4.56 -0.26 9.05
CA LEU A 148 5.82 0.45 8.77
C LEU A 148 7.01 -0.33 9.34
N ARG A 149 6.90 -0.86 10.56
CA ARG A 149 7.95 -1.70 11.16
C ARG A 149 8.23 -2.96 10.35
N GLN A 150 7.19 -3.62 9.82
CA GLN A 150 7.32 -4.79 8.95
C GLN A 150 8.04 -4.45 7.63
N ILE A 151 7.68 -3.33 7.02
CA ILE A 151 8.31 -2.84 5.78
C ILE A 151 9.79 -2.56 6.02
N GLU A 152 10.13 -1.84 7.09
CA GLU A 152 11.52 -1.51 7.44
C GLU A 152 12.36 -2.76 7.70
N SER A 153 11.83 -3.73 8.47
CA SER A 153 12.51 -5.01 8.73
C SER A 153 12.77 -5.80 7.44
N THR A 154 11.79 -5.82 6.54
CA THR A 154 11.91 -6.52 5.26
C THR A 154 12.92 -5.83 4.34
N ALA A 155 12.90 -4.49 4.29
CA ALA A 155 13.85 -3.70 3.53
C ALA A 155 15.29 -3.91 4.03
N LYS A 156 15.49 -3.94 5.36
CA LYS A 156 16.79 -4.20 5.97
C LYS A 156 17.33 -5.58 5.59
N SER A 157 16.53 -6.64 5.76
CA SER A 157 16.93 -8.01 5.40
C SER A 157 17.25 -8.14 3.90
N ARG A 158 16.48 -7.50 3.02
CA ARG A 158 16.74 -7.48 1.58
C ARG A 158 18.06 -6.76 1.25
N ASN A 159 18.34 -5.64 1.90
CA ASN A 159 19.57 -4.89 1.68
C ASN A 159 20.80 -5.65 2.18
N GLU A 160 20.71 -6.32 3.34
CA GLU A 160 21.76 -7.22 3.84
C GLU A 160 22.04 -8.38 2.86
N ALA A 161 20.99 -8.97 2.28
CA ALA A 161 21.16 -10.01 1.26
C ALA A 161 21.85 -9.49 -0.02
N ARG A 162 21.55 -8.25 -0.45
CA ARG A 162 22.24 -7.61 -1.58
C ARG A 162 23.72 -7.39 -1.26
N GLU A 163 24.04 -6.91 -0.07
CA GLU A 163 25.43 -6.68 0.34
C GLU A 163 26.23 -7.99 0.41
N GLN A 164 25.62 -9.08 0.89
CA GLN A 164 26.24 -10.41 0.86
C GLN A 164 26.50 -10.91 -0.56
N ILE A 165 25.57 -10.67 -1.49
CA ILE A 165 25.75 -11.01 -2.91
C ILE A 165 26.90 -10.19 -3.51
N ASP A 166 26.96 -8.89 -3.24
CA ASP A 166 28.03 -8.03 -3.72
C ASP A 166 29.39 -8.47 -3.18
N GLN A 167 29.48 -8.82 -1.90
CA GLN A 167 30.69 -9.40 -1.29
C GLN A 167 31.12 -10.69 -2.01
N ARG A 168 30.19 -11.64 -2.24
CA ARG A 168 30.50 -12.87 -2.98
C ARG A 168 30.90 -12.61 -4.43
N ASN A 169 30.31 -11.62 -5.09
CA ASN A 169 30.69 -11.23 -6.44
C ASN A 169 32.13 -10.70 -6.48
N TYR A 170 32.56 -9.92 -5.48
CA TYR A 170 33.95 -9.50 -5.35
C TYR A 170 34.89 -10.68 -5.11
N GLU A 171 34.52 -11.63 -4.24
CA GLU A 171 35.29 -12.86 -4.00
C GLU A 171 35.46 -13.68 -5.29
N ILE A 172 34.36 -13.92 -6.02
CA ILE A 172 34.37 -14.63 -7.30
C ILE A 172 35.27 -13.92 -8.31
N ALA A 173 35.21 -12.59 -8.38
CA ALA A 173 36.07 -11.83 -9.30
C ALA A 173 37.56 -12.02 -8.99
N ILE A 174 37.92 -12.08 -7.70
CA ILE A 174 39.30 -12.34 -7.28
C ILE A 174 39.72 -13.77 -7.66
N GLU A 175 38.88 -14.77 -7.37
CA GLU A 175 39.15 -16.18 -7.70
C GLU A 175 39.30 -16.37 -9.22
N VAL A 176 38.41 -15.80 -10.03
CA VAL A 176 38.50 -15.83 -11.49
C VAL A 176 39.80 -15.20 -11.96
N SER A 177 40.18 -14.03 -11.43
CA SER A 177 41.44 -13.38 -11.79
C SER A 177 42.67 -14.25 -11.49
N GLN A 178 42.65 -14.97 -10.36
CA GLN A 178 43.72 -15.90 -9.99
C GLN A 178 43.77 -17.10 -10.95
N LEU A 179 42.63 -17.70 -11.26
CA LEU A 179 42.53 -18.81 -12.20
C LEU A 179 43.00 -18.40 -13.61
N GLU A 180 42.62 -17.21 -14.07
CA GLU A 180 43.08 -16.65 -15.34
C GLU A 180 44.61 -16.50 -15.38
N ALA A 181 45.21 -16.02 -14.29
CA ALA A 181 46.67 -15.93 -14.17
C ALA A 181 47.34 -17.31 -14.25
N THR A 182 46.80 -18.33 -13.56
CA THR A 182 47.31 -19.70 -13.62
C THR A 182 47.16 -20.30 -15.02
N ILE A 183 46.02 -20.11 -15.68
CA ILE A 183 45.78 -20.58 -17.05
C ILE A 183 46.77 -19.93 -18.01
N ASN A 184 47.05 -18.63 -17.87
CA ASN A 184 48.03 -17.94 -18.70
C ASN A 184 49.44 -18.50 -18.49
N GLY A 185 49.86 -18.74 -17.24
CA GLY A 185 51.13 -19.41 -16.95
C GLY A 185 51.25 -20.79 -17.59
N LEU A 186 50.21 -21.62 -17.46
CA LEU A 186 50.18 -22.95 -18.10
C LEU A 186 50.22 -22.85 -19.63
N ARG A 187 49.53 -21.88 -20.24
CA ARG A 187 49.58 -21.65 -21.69
C ARG A 187 50.98 -21.28 -22.17
N GLU A 188 51.71 -20.45 -21.42
CA GLU A 188 53.10 -20.13 -21.73
C GLU A 188 54.01 -21.34 -21.62
N GLU A 189 53.85 -22.17 -20.57
CA GLU A 189 54.61 -23.40 -20.40
C GLU A 189 54.36 -24.39 -21.54
N VAL A 190 53.09 -24.57 -21.93
CA VAL A 190 52.71 -25.41 -23.07
C VAL A 190 53.37 -24.90 -24.34
N SER A 191 53.30 -23.59 -24.61
CA SER A 191 53.94 -22.98 -25.80
C SER A 191 55.45 -23.22 -25.83
N LYS A 192 56.14 -23.03 -24.69
CA LYS A 192 57.58 -23.34 -24.56
C LYS A 192 57.86 -24.81 -24.84
N LYS A 193 57.10 -25.73 -24.24
CA LYS A 193 57.25 -27.18 -24.45
C LYS A 193 57.00 -27.55 -25.91
N THR A 194 55.97 -27.00 -26.56
CA THR A 194 55.69 -27.21 -27.99
C THR A 194 56.90 -26.81 -28.85
N SER A 195 57.51 -25.65 -28.60
CA SER A 195 58.71 -25.22 -29.35
C SER A 195 59.92 -26.15 -29.16
N ILE A 196 60.08 -26.71 -27.97
CA ILE A 196 61.15 -27.68 -27.68
C ILE A 196 60.89 -28.97 -28.43
N VAL A 197 59.64 -29.46 -28.41
CA VAL A 197 59.23 -30.67 -29.14
C VAL A 197 59.48 -30.50 -30.64
N GLU A 198 59.05 -29.38 -31.24
CA GLU A 198 59.31 -29.09 -32.67
C GLU A 198 60.81 -29.09 -33.00
N ASN A 199 61.66 -28.54 -32.12
CA ASN A 199 63.10 -28.55 -32.32
C ASN A 199 63.69 -29.97 -32.23
N LEU A 200 63.23 -30.78 -31.28
CA LEU A 200 63.65 -32.18 -31.14
C LEU A 200 63.19 -33.02 -32.33
N GLU A 201 61.97 -32.83 -32.81
CA GLU A 201 61.44 -33.49 -34.02
C GLU A 201 62.31 -33.16 -35.24
N LYS A 202 62.65 -31.89 -35.47
CA LYS A 202 63.57 -31.49 -36.55
C LYS A 202 64.94 -32.18 -36.43
N ALA A 203 65.52 -32.18 -35.24
CA ALA A 203 66.82 -32.82 -35.00
C ALA A 203 66.77 -34.34 -35.21
N MET A 204 65.65 -34.98 -34.85
CA MET A 204 65.42 -36.40 -35.12
C MET A 204 65.35 -36.69 -36.62
N VAL A 205 64.58 -35.92 -37.39
CA VAL A 205 64.49 -36.08 -38.85
C VAL A 205 65.86 -35.91 -39.52
N GLU A 206 66.67 -34.94 -39.07
CA GLU A 206 68.05 -34.78 -39.58
C GLU A 206 68.94 -35.99 -39.27
N LYS A 207 68.80 -36.57 -38.07
CA LYS A 207 69.55 -37.77 -37.66
C LYS A 207 69.13 -38.99 -38.46
N ASP A 208 67.82 -39.21 -38.65
CA ASP A 208 67.29 -40.31 -39.45
C ASP A 208 67.76 -40.21 -40.92
N GLY A 209 67.83 -39.00 -41.47
CA GLY A 209 68.41 -38.75 -42.79
C GLY A 209 69.90 -39.14 -42.87
N LYS A 210 70.70 -38.76 -41.87
CA LYS A 210 72.12 -39.14 -41.79
C LYS A 210 72.31 -40.65 -41.61
N ILE A 211 71.45 -41.30 -40.82
CA ILE A 211 71.45 -42.75 -40.66
C ILE A 211 71.17 -43.42 -42.01
N SER A 212 70.13 -42.96 -42.73
CA SER A 212 69.81 -43.48 -44.07
C SER A 212 70.97 -43.33 -45.05
N GLU A 213 71.69 -42.20 -45.01
CA GLU A 213 72.87 -41.96 -45.84
C GLU A 213 74.03 -42.90 -45.46
N MET A 214 74.30 -43.06 -44.17
CA MET A 214 75.31 -44.00 -43.67
C MET A 214 74.99 -45.45 -44.03
N GLU A 215 73.73 -45.88 -43.92
CA GLU A 215 73.29 -47.22 -44.32
C GLU A 215 73.50 -47.45 -45.82
N LYS A 216 73.24 -46.43 -46.65
CA LYS A 216 73.50 -46.48 -48.09
C LYS A 216 75.00 -46.55 -48.42
N GLU A 217 75.83 -45.77 -47.73
CA GLU A 217 77.28 -45.84 -47.89
C GLU A 217 77.84 -47.20 -47.44
N MET A 218 77.38 -47.70 -46.30
CA MET A 218 77.80 -48.98 -45.72
C MET A 218 77.41 -50.16 -46.62
N SER A 219 76.18 -50.18 -47.14
CA SER A 219 75.75 -51.18 -48.12
C SER A 219 76.55 -51.11 -49.41
N GLY A 220 76.88 -49.91 -49.90
CA GLY A 220 77.77 -49.73 -51.05
C GLY A 220 79.18 -50.30 -50.82
N LYS A 221 79.78 -50.02 -49.66
CA LYS A 221 81.08 -50.58 -49.26
C LYS A 221 81.03 -52.09 -49.07
N LEU A 222 79.94 -52.61 -48.50
CA LEU A 222 79.73 -54.05 -48.30
C LEU A 222 79.67 -54.77 -49.65
N ASN A 223 78.91 -54.24 -50.61
CA ASN A 223 78.86 -54.79 -51.96
C ASN A 223 80.23 -54.78 -52.66
N LEU A 224 81.03 -53.72 -52.47
CA LEU A 224 82.40 -53.65 -53.01
C LEU A 224 83.31 -54.71 -52.37
N ALA A 225 83.29 -54.82 -51.05
CA ALA A 225 84.07 -55.83 -50.34
C ALA A 225 83.61 -57.26 -50.71
N GLU A 226 82.32 -57.49 -50.89
CA GLU A 226 81.76 -58.76 -51.34
C GLU A 226 82.20 -59.08 -52.78
N ASN A 227 82.26 -58.09 -53.67
CA ASN A 227 82.82 -58.24 -55.02
C ASN A 227 84.33 -58.54 -55.00
N GLU A 228 85.11 -57.88 -54.12
CA GLU A 228 86.54 -58.16 -53.96
C GLU A 228 86.81 -59.54 -53.36
N VAL A 229 86.03 -59.95 -52.35
CA VAL A 229 86.06 -61.32 -51.81
C VAL A 229 85.70 -62.31 -52.90
N SER A 230 84.65 -62.07 -53.67
CA SER A 230 84.30 -62.91 -54.82
C SER A 230 85.43 -62.99 -55.85
N GLY A 231 86.16 -61.90 -56.09
CA GLY A 231 87.33 -61.88 -56.97
C GLY A 231 88.51 -62.67 -56.41
N LEU A 232 88.77 -62.57 -55.10
CA LEU A 232 89.79 -63.38 -54.42
C LEU A 232 89.41 -64.86 -54.40
N THR A 233 88.14 -65.20 -54.19
CA THR A 233 87.64 -66.58 -54.31
C THR A 233 87.86 -67.12 -55.72
N GLN A 234 87.65 -66.31 -56.76
CA GLN A 234 87.91 -66.72 -58.15
C GLN A 234 89.41 -66.87 -58.48
N ILE A 235 90.29 -66.11 -57.82
CA ILE A 235 91.76 -66.26 -57.93
C ILE A 235 92.25 -67.50 -57.17
N VAL A 236 91.64 -67.80 -56.01
CA VAL A 236 91.91 -69.04 -55.26
C VAL A 236 91.45 -70.26 -56.07
N ASP A 237 90.28 -70.19 -56.72
CA ASP A 237 89.78 -71.27 -57.59
C ASP A 237 90.61 -71.42 -58.90
N ALA A 238 91.31 -70.38 -59.36
CA ALA A 238 92.20 -70.43 -60.52
C ALA A 238 93.65 -70.83 -60.19
N GLY A 239 93.98 -70.95 -58.90
CA GLY A 239 95.32 -71.28 -58.38
C GLY A 239 95.56 -72.76 -58.07
N GLU A 240 94.56 -73.63 -58.21
CA GLU A 240 94.71 -75.06 -58.00
C GLU A 240 94.82 -75.81 -59.34
N MET A 241 96.06 -75.95 -59.83
CA MET A 241 96.41 -77.06 -60.70
C MET A 241 97.81 -77.58 -60.33
N ASP A 242 97.78 -78.79 -59.75
CA ASP A 242 98.87 -79.74 -59.46
C ASP A 242 99.95 -79.39 -58.44
N GLN A 243 99.72 -79.86 -57.20
CA GLN A 243 100.65 -80.81 -56.57
C GLN A 243 99.89 -81.78 -55.67
N SER A 244 99.84 -83.02 -56.14
CA SER A 244 99.37 -84.23 -55.46
C SER A 244 100.23 -84.60 -54.25
N ASP A 245 99.57 -85.29 -53.31
CA ASP A 245 100.10 -86.05 -52.17
C ASP A 245 100.51 -85.26 -50.92
N LEU A 246 99.53 -85.01 -50.05
CA LEU A 246 99.61 -85.49 -48.67
C LEU A 246 98.21 -85.87 -48.17
N SER A 247 98.06 -87.16 -47.88
CA SER A 247 97.00 -87.75 -47.08
C SER A 247 96.73 -86.97 -45.79
N GLU A 248 95.55 -87.22 -45.23
CA GLU A 248 95.31 -87.21 -43.78
C GLU A 248 94.69 -85.93 -43.21
N SER A 249 93.37 -85.79 -43.34
CA SER A 249 92.52 -86.29 -42.25
C SER A 249 91.05 -86.24 -42.65
N MET A 250 90.47 -87.43 -42.60
CA MET A 250 89.05 -87.67 -42.58
C MET A 250 88.53 -87.11 -41.25
N PHE A 251 88.17 -85.82 -41.22
CA PHE A 251 87.51 -85.21 -40.07
C PHE A 251 86.03 -85.61 -40.10
N LEU A 252 85.80 -86.82 -39.60
CA LEU A 252 84.52 -87.23 -39.06
C LEU A 252 84.03 -86.12 -38.10
N PRO A 253 82.73 -85.77 -38.06
CA PRO A 253 82.20 -84.97 -36.97
C PRO A 253 82.62 -85.68 -35.69
N ARG A 254 83.60 -85.13 -34.96
CA ARG A 254 83.89 -85.58 -33.61
C ARG A 254 82.56 -85.52 -32.89
N GLU A 255 82.17 -86.65 -32.29
CA GLU A 255 81.24 -86.63 -31.18
C GLU A 255 81.67 -85.46 -30.31
N THR A 256 80.87 -84.38 -30.34
CA THR A 256 81.04 -83.26 -29.43
C THR A 256 81.14 -83.90 -28.06
N ASP A 257 82.27 -83.64 -27.39
CA ASP A 257 82.62 -84.22 -26.11
C ASP A 257 81.33 -84.30 -25.28
N ILE A 258 80.86 -85.52 -24.99
CA ILE A 258 79.59 -85.71 -24.27
C ILE A 258 79.64 -84.87 -22.99
N GLU A 259 80.84 -84.67 -22.45
CA GLU A 259 81.15 -83.77 -21.35
C GLU A 259 80.92 -82.28 -21.66
N GLU A 260 81.27 -81.77 -22.85
CA GLU A 260 80.99 -80.38 -23.26
C GLU A 260 79.50 -80.16 -23.54
N ASN A 261 78.80 -81.14 -24.11
CA ASN A 261 77.35 -81.07 -24.32
C ASN A 261 76.57 -81.21 -23.00
N ILE A 262 77.03 -82.06 -22.08
CA ILE A 262 76.54 -82.12 -20.69
C ILE A 262 76.86 -80.81 -19.97
N ARG A 263 78.04 -80.22 -20.16
CA ARG A 263 78.42 -78.94 -19.54
C ARG A 263 77.61 -77.76 -20.08
N ALA A 264 77.35 -77.71 -21.38
CA ALA A 264 76.48 -76.71 -21.99
C ALA A 264 75.02 -76.89 -21.54
N SER A 265 74.54 -78.13 -21.46
CA SER A 265 73.21 -78.45 -20.91
C SER A 265 73.11 -78.14 -19.42
N LEU A 266 74.16 -78.41 -18.63
CA LEU A 266 74.24 -78.13 -17.21
C LEU A 266 74.33 -76.63 -16.96
N ALA A 267 75.12 -75.88 -17.74
CA ALA A 267 75.18 -74.41 -17.67
C ALA A 267 73.84 -73.76 -18.09
N GLY A 268 73.16 -74.32 -19.11
CA GLY A 268 71.80 -73.93 -19.46
C GLY A 268 70.79 -74.24 -18.33
N MET A 269 70.96 -75.37 -17.66
CA MET A 269 70.14 -75.79 -16.52
C MET A 269 70.43 -74.98 -15.24
N GLU A 270 71.67 -74.56 -15.01
CA GLU A 270 72.10 -73.69 -13.91
C GLU A 270 71.66 -72.23 -14.12
N SER A 271 71.55 -71.78 -15.38
CA SER A 271 71.05 -70.47 -15.77
C SER A 271 69.52 -70.34 -15.62
N MET A 272 68.78 -71.43 -15.83
CA MET A 272 67.31 -71.45 -15.76
C MET A 272 66.74 -70.93 -14.41
N PRO A 273 67.17 -71.41 -13.23
CA PRO A 273 66.70 -70.89 -11.94
C PRO A 273 66.94 -69.39 -11.74
N VAL A 274 68.00 -68.84 -12.33
CA VAL A 274 68.32 -67.41 -12.27
C VAL A 274 67.37 -66.62 -13.17
N LEU A 275 67.11 -67.10 -14.40
CA LEU A 275 66.14 -66.50 -15.31
C LEU A 275 64.72 -66.51 -14.75
N TRP A 276 64.25 -67.65 -14.22
CA TRP A 276 62.93 -67.76 -13.57
C TRP A 276 62.80 -66.83 -12.37
N ARG A 277 63.85 -66.73 -11.54
CA ARG A 277 63.88 -65.80 -10.41
C ARG A 277 63.76 -64.34 -10.86
N ASN A 278 64.43 -63.96 -11.94
CA ASN A 278 64.34 -62.61 -12.48
C ASN A 278 62.95 -62.33 -13.06
N ILE A 279 62.36 -63.26 -13.80
CA ILE A 279 60.98 -63.12 -14.32
C ILE A 279 59.98 -62.98 -13.16
N ILE A 280 60.08 -63.83 -12.12
CA ILE A 280 59.20 -63.75 -10.95
C ILE A 280 59.36 -62.42 -10.23
N LYS A 281 60.59 -61.92 -10.04
CA LYS A 281 60.83 -60.62 -9.42
C LYS A 281 60.27 -59.47 -10.26
N GLN A 282 60.45 -59.53 -11.58
CA GLN A 282 59.92 -58.54 -12.51
C GLN A 282 58.39 -58.52 -12.46
N SER A 283 57.74 -59.68 -12.54
CA SER A 283 56.28 -59.79 -12.41
C SER A 283 55.79 -59.35 -11.03
N GLN A 284 56.55 -59.59 -9.96
CA GLN A 284 56.20 -59.10 -8.62
C GLN A 284 56.23 -57.57 -8.53
N LEU A 285 57.23 -56.92 -9.14
CA LEU A 285 57.30 -55.46 -9.21
C LEU A 285 56.13 -54.90 -10.01
N GLU A 286 55.83 -55.48 -11.18
CA GLU A 286 54.68 -55.08 -12.00
C GLU A 286 53.35 -55.25 -11.25
N ILE A 287 53.18 -56.32 -10.47
CA ILE A 287 51.99 -56.51 -9.63
C ILE A 287 51.88 -55.42 -8.55
N ILE A 288 53.00 -54.98 -7.97
CA ILE A 288 53.00 -53.91 -6.95
C ILE A 288 52.64 -52.57 -7.60
N ASP A 289 53.24 -52.24 -8.72
CA ASP A 289 52.97 -50.98 -9.44
C ASP A 289 51.50 -50.92 -9.88
N LEU A 290 50.98 -52.01 -10.47
CA LEU A 290 49.57 -52.09 -10.84
C LEU A 290 48.62 -51.98 -9.64
N LYS A 291 48.99 -52.53 -8.47
CA LYS A 291 48.18 -52.38 -7.25
C LYS A 291 48.11 -50.93 -6.78
N HIS A 292 49.25 -50.23 -6.75
CA HIS A 292 49.27 -48.80 -6.39
C HIS A 292 48.44 -47.97 -7.36
N SER A 293 48.54 -48.21 -8.67
CA SER A 293 47.69 -47.51 -9.66
C SER A 293 46.20 -47.79 -9.47
N VAL A 294 45.82 -49.03 -9.13
CA VAL A 294 44.41 -49.35 -8.82
C VAL A 294 43.94 -48.66 -7.55
N GLU A 295 44.79 -48.54 -6.54
CA GLU A 295 44.47 -47.84 -5.28
C GLU A 295 44.32 -46.33 -5.49
N GLU A 296 45.18 -45.72 -6.32
CA GLU A 296 45.07 -44.32 -6.74
C GLU A 296 43.76 -44.07 -7.50
N LEU A 297 43.45 -44.89 -8.51
CA LEU A 297 42.19 -44.77 -9.25
C LEU A 297 40.95 -44.98 -8.36
N ARG A 298 41.03 -45.85 -7.34
CA ARG A 298 39.94 -46.02 -6.36
C ARG A 298 39.76 -44.76 -5.50
N ALA A 299 40.84 -44.12 -5.09
CA ALA A 299 40.78 -42.88 -4.33
C ALA A 299 40.18 -41.74 -5.18
N GLU A 300 40.62 -41.58 -6.43
CA GLU A 300 40.06 -40.61 -7.38
C GLU A 300 38.57 -40.86 -7.62
N THR A 301 38.17 -42.11 -7.85
CA THR A 301 36.75 -42.48 -8.04
C THR A 301 35.92 -42.15 -6.80
N SER A 302 36.47 -42.36 -5.60
CA SER A 302 35.79 -42.01 -4.34
C SER A 302 35.58 -40.50 -4.22
N LEU A 303 36.60 -39.68 -4.53
CA LEU A 303 36.51 -38.22 -4.49
C LEU A 303 35.51 -37.68 -5.53
N LEU A 304 35.54 -38.22 -6.75
CA LEU A 304 34.57 -37.87 -7.79
C LEU A 304 33.14 -38.20 -7.36
N LYS A 305 32.94 -39.36 -6.71
CA LYS A 305 31.63 -39.74 -6.17
C LYS A 305 31.15 -38.76 -5.10
N GLU A 306 32.00 -38.37 -4.16
CA GLU A 306 31.67 -37.37 -3.14
C GLU A 306 31.31 -36.02 -3.77
N HIS A 307 32.04 -35.58 -4.80
CA HIS A 307 31.74 -34.34 -5.51
C HIS A 307 30.38 -34.39 -6.21
N VAL A 308 30.06 -35.48 -6.89
CA VAL A 308 28.74 -35.68 -7.53
C VAL A 308 27.62 -35.71 -6.50
N GLU A 309 27.81 -36.36 -5.35
CA GLU A 309 26.82 -36.36 -4.27
C GLU A 309 26.60 -34.95 -3.68
N ALA A 310 27.67 -34.17 -3.51
CA ALA A 310 27.57 -32.79 -3.06
C ALA A 310 26.83 -31.91 -4.07
N GLN A 311 27.17 -32.02 -5.37
CA GLN A 311 26.49 -31.30 -6.44
C GLN A 311 25.00 -31.70 -6.54
N THR A 312 24.67 -32.97 -6.33
CA THR A 312 23.28 -33.46 -6.33
C THR A 312 22.48 -32.85 -5.19
N LYS A 313 23.06 -32.72 -3.99
CA LYS A 313 22.41 -32.07 -2.84
C LYS A 313 22.16 -30.58 -3.10
N GLU A 314 23.14 -29.88 -3.67
CA GLU A 314 23.02 -28.47 -4.03
C GLU A 314 21.94 -28.25 -5.10
N LEU A 315 21.89 -29.09 -6.13
CA LEU A 315 20.83 -29.03 -7.15
C LEU A 315 19.43 -29.25 -6.55
N ASN A 316 19.28 -30.19 -5.63
CA ASN A 316 18.01 -30.42 -4.95
C ASN A 316 17.57 -29.23 -4.10
N TYR A 317 18.51 -28.61 -3.38
CA TYR A 317 18.23 -27.40 -2.60
C TYR A 317 17.80 -26.24 -3.52
N ARG A 318 18.51 -26.00 -4.63
CA ARG A 318 18.14 -24.97 -5.62
C ARG A 318 16.77 -25.23 -6.24
N LYS A 319 16.45 -26.49 -6.53
CA LYS A 319 15.13 -26.87 -7.07
C LYS A 319 14.00 -26.53 -6.09
N GLN A 320 14.14 -26.91 -4.82
CA GLN A 320 13.15 -26.56 -3.79
C GLN A 320 12.99 -25.04 -3.65
N ARG A 321 14.10 -24.29 -3.72
CA ARG A 321 14.05 -22.83 -3.65
C ARG A 321 13.32 -22.20 -4.83
N ILE A 322 13.45 -22.76 -6.03
CA ILE A 322 12.70 -22.31 -7.22
C ILE A 322 11.21 -22.56 -7.02
N GLU A 323 10.80 -23.76 -6.60
CA GLU A 323 9.39 -24.09 -6.33
C GLU A 323 8.77 -23.14 -5.29
N GLU A 324 9.48 -22.79 -4.22
CA GLU A 324 9.03 -21.79 -3.24
C GLU A 324 8.84 -20.38 -3.84
N LEU A 325 9.69 -19.99 -4.80
CA LEU A 325 9.61 -18.67 -5.44
C LEU A 325 8.46 -18.62 -6.44
N GLU A 326 8.24 -19.69 -7.21
CA GLU A 326 7.12 -19.81 -8.14
C GLU A 326 5.77 -19.72 -7.39
N GLU A 327 5.64 -20.36 -6.24
CA GLU A 327 4.42 -20.26 -5.44
C GLU A 327 4.20 -18.83 -4.88
N LYS A 328 5.28 -18.17 -4.44
CA LYS A 328 5.19 -16.76 -4.01
C LYS A 328 4.77 -15.84 -5.14
N GLU A 329 5.29 -16.07 -6.35
CA GLU A 329 4.88 -15.33 -7.54
C GLU A 329 3.41 -15.56 -7.86
N ARG A 330 2.94 -16.82 -7.83
CA ARG A 330 1.53 -17.16 -8.02
C ARG A 330 0.61 -16.39 -7.07
N VAL A 331 0.93 -16.39 -5.77
CA VAL A 331 0.16 -15.66 -4.75
C VAL A 331 0.24 -14.15 -4.95
N ALA A 332 1.40 -13.61 -5.34
CA ALA A 332 1.53 -12.19 -5.63
C ALA A 332 0.66 -11.77 -6.83
N ASN A 333 0.62 -12.58 -7.88
CA ASN A 333 -0.22 -12.33 -9.06
C ASN A 333 -1.71 -12.35 -8.72
N GLU A 334 -2.18 -13.32 -7.93
CA GLU A 334 -3.56 -13.37 -7.44
C GLU A 334 -3.93 -12.12 -6.61
N ASN A 335 -3.01 -11.66 -5.76
CA ASN A 335 -3.23 -10.44 -4.97
C ASN A 335 -3.30 -9.19 -5.86
N VAL A 336 -2.43 -9.08 -6.88
CA VAL A 336 -2.45 -7.97 -7.84
C VAL A 336 -3.76 -7.97 -8.63
N GLU A 337 -4.23 -9.13 -9.08
CA GLU A 337 -5.51 -9.25 -9.77
C GLU A 337 -6.68 -8.81 -8.88
N GLY A 338 -6.69 -9.22 -7.61
CA GLY A 338 -7.69 -8.77 -6.64
C GLY A 338 -7.66 -7.25 -6.44
N LEU A 339 -6.48 -6.65 -6.30
CA LEU A 339 -6.33 -5.19 -6.19
C LEU A 339 -6.78 -4.47 -7.47
N MET A 340 -6.51 -5.02 -8.66
CA MET A 340 -6.99 -4.45 -9.91
C MET A 340 -8.52 -4.45 -10.00
N MET A 341 -9.20 -5.51 -9.55
CA MET A 341 -10.66 -5.55 -9.48
C MET A 341 -11.22 -4.50 -8.52
N ASP A 342 -10.63 -4.36 -7.32
CA ASP A 342 -11.03 -3.36 -6.34
C ASP A 342 -10.83 -1.92 -6.85
N ILE A 343 -9.72 -1.66 -7.56
CA ILE A 343 -9.44 -0.36 -8.19
C ILE A 343 -10.49 -0.06 -9.25
N ALA A 344 -10.80 -1.00 -10.14
CA ALA A 344 -11.82 -0.81 -11.18
C ALA A 344 -13.20 -0.51 -10.57
N ALA A 345 -13.58 -1.21 -9.50
CA ALA A 345 -14.83 -0.95 -8.78
C ALA A 345 -14.85 0.46 -8.14
N ALA A 346 -13.74 0.89 -7.53
CA ALA A 346 -13.61 2.22 -6.96
C ALA A 346 -13.66 3.31 -8.04
N GLU A 347 -13.02 3.11 -9.18
CA GLU A 347 -13.08 4.01 -10.32
C GLU A 347 -14.52 4.16 -10.84
N GLU A 348 -15.26 3.06 -10.98
CA GLU A 348 -16.68 3.10 -11.34
C GLU A 348 -17.49 3.91 -10.33
N GLU A 349 -17.30 3.70 -9.03
CA GLU A 349 -17.99 4.49 -8.01
C GLU A 349 -17.66 5.97 -8.14
N ILE A 350 -16.38 6.34 -8.24
CA ILE A 350 -15.95 7.74 -8.43
C ILE A 350 -16.66 8.36 -9.65
N THR A 351 -16.80 7.63 -10.76
CA THR A 351 -17.55 8.14 -11.93
C THR A 351 -19.02 8.36 -11.62
N ARG A 352 -19.68 7.46 -10.87
CA ARG A 352 -21.08 7.62 -10.45
C ARG A 352 -21.27 8.83 -9.56
N TRP A 353 -20.41 9.01 -8.55
CA TRP A 353 -20.43 10.18 -7.65
C TRP A 353 -20.21 11.48 -8.44
N LYS A 354 -19.29 11.48 -9.40
CA LYS A 354 -19.02 12.64 -10.26
C LYS A 354 -20.24 13.04 -11.10
N VAL A 355 -20.94 12.06 -11.69
CA VAL A 355 -22.16 12.31 -12.47
C VAL A 355 -23.27 12.86 -11.57
N ALA A 356 -23.47 12.28 -10.38
CA ALA A 356 -24.48 12.75 -9.43
C ALA A 356 -24.23 14.21 -9.00
N ALA A 357 -22.98 14.55 -8.67
CA ALA A 357 -22.60 15.91 -8.30
C ALA A 357 -22.81 16.92 -9.45
N GLN A 358 -22.54 16.51 -10.70
CA GLN A 358 -22.80 17.34 -11.88
C GLN A 358 -24.30 17.57 -12.11
N GLN A 359 -25.13 16.54 -11.90
CA GLN A 359 -26.58 16.66 -12.01
C GLN A 359 -27.15 17.59 -10.93
N GLU A 360 -26.67 17.49 -9.69
CA GLU A 360 -27.08 18.38 -8.60
C GLU A 360 -26.68 19.83 -8.87
N ALA A 361 -25.46 20.06 -9.37
CA ALA A 361 -25.01 21.39 -9.77
C ALA A 361 -25.85 21.97 -10.93
N ALA A 362 -26.24 21.14 -11.91
CA ALA A 362 -27.12 21.55 -13.00
C ALA A 362 -28.54 21.88 -12.50
N ALA A 363 -29.09 21.07 -11.60
CA ALA A 363 -30.38 21.32 -10.96
C ALA A 363 -30.35 22.62 -10.14
N GLY A 364 -29.28 22.86 -9.39
CA GLY A 364 -29.06 24.11 -8.64
C GLY A 364 -29.06 25.34 -9.55
N LYS A 365 -28.37 25.29 -10.69
CA LYS A 365 -28.38 26.37 -11.69
C LYS A 365 -29.77 26.62 -12.28
N ALA A 366 -30.54 25.56 -12.54
CA ALA A 366 -31.90 25.70 -13.07
C ALA A 366 -32.82 26.41 -12.07
N VAL A 367 -32.75 26.04 -10.78
CA VAL A 367 -33.51 26.70 -9.72
C VAL A 367 -33.11 28.17 -9.57
N GLU A 368 -31.81 28.48 -9.67
CA GLU A 368 -31.32 29.86 -9.62
C GLU A 368 -31.87 30.69 -10.79
N GLN A 369 -31.86 30.13 -12.01
CA GLN A 369 -32.45 30.79 -13.19
C GLN A 369 -33.95 31.04 -13.02
N GLU A 370 -34.69 30.07 -12.48
CA GLU A 370 -36.12 30.20 -12.21
C GLU A 370 -36.41 31.26 -11.14
N PHE A 371 -35.59 31.33 -10.10
CA PHE A 371 -35.69 32.38 -9.08
C PHE A 371 -35.37 33.77 -9.64
N VAL A 372 -34.37 33.89 -10.52
CA VAL A 372 -34.05 35.14 -11.21
C VAL A 372 -35.21 35.56 -12.13
N ALA A 373 -35.80 34.62 -12.85
CA ALA A 373 -36.98 34.87 -13.70
C ALA A 373 -38.18 35.36 -12.86
N GLN A 374 -38.52 34.66 -11.77
CA GLN A 374 -39.59 35.10 -10.86
C GLN A 374 -39.33 36.48 -10.25
N ASN A 375 -38.08 36.79 -9.90
CA ASN A 375 -37.72 38.14 -9.42
C ASN A 375 -37.86 39.20 -10.51
N SER A 376 -37.53 38.87 -11.76
CA SER A 376 -37.69 39.79 -12.89
C SER A 376 -39.17 40.05 -13.19
N GLU A 377 -40.01 39.01 -13.14
CA GLU A 377 -41.46 39.14 -13.25
C GLU A 377 -42.04 39.95 -12.08
N SER A 378 -41.67 39.63 -10.84
CA SER A 378 -42.11 40.39 -9.66
C SER A 378 -41.69 41.86 -9.75
N ARG A 379 -40.49 42.17 -10.26
CA ARG A 379 -40.06 43.54 -10.53
C ARG A 379 -40.95 44.22 -11.57
N SER A 380 -41.25 43.55 -12.68
CA SER A 380 -42.15 44.06 -13.73
C SER A 380 -43.57 44.31 -13.20
N TRP A 381 -44.14 43.37 -12.45
CA TRP A 381 -45.42 43.53 -11.77
C TRP A 381 -45.40 44.68 -10.76
N SER A 382 -44.29 44.85 -10.03
CA SER A 382 -44.12 45.95 -9.07
C SER A 382 -43.98 47.31 -9.73
N GLU A 383 -43.34 47.40 -10.91
CA GLU A 383 -43.27 48.62 -11.69
C GLU A 383 -44.64 49.00 -12.24
N THR A 384 -45.40 48.01 -12.72
CA THR A 384 -46.79 48.19 -13.18
C THR A 384 -47.70 48.63 -12.03
N LEU A 385 -47.67 47.94 -10.89
CA LEU A 385 -48.44 48.30 -9.69
C LEU A 385 -48.00 49.64 -9.09
N ARG A 386 -46.72 50.01 -9.18
CA ARG A 386 -46.23 51.33 -8.74
C ARG A 386 -46.88 52.45 -9.56
N TRP A 387 -47.03 52.28 -10.88
CA TRP A 387 -47.75 53.25 -11.70
C TRP A 387 -49.24 53.35 -11.31
N ASP A 388 -49.91 52.24 -11.03
CA ASP A 388 -51.33 52.23 -10.64
C ASP A 388 -51.60 52.76 -9.22
N ILE A 389 -50.75 52.41 -8.25
CA ILE A 389 -50.91 52.80 -6.83
C ILE A 389 -50.56 54.28 -6.62
N VAL A 390 -49.52 54.80 -7.29
CA VAL A 390 -49.13 56.22 -7.21
C VAL A 390 -50.24 57.14 -7.74
N VAL A 391 -51.06 56.67 -8.67
CA VAL A 391 -52.16 57.44 -9.24
C VAL A 391 -53.46 57.33 -8.41
N SER A 392 -53.68 56.23 -7.68
CA SER A 392 -55.03 55.93 -7.16
C SER A 392 -55.21 55.89 -5.63
N HIS A 393 -54.26 55.43 -4.81
CA HIS A 393 -54.55 55.18 -3.38
C HIS A 393 -53.32 55.32 -2.44
N PRO A 394 -53.16 56.46 -1.70
CA PRO A 394 -51.98 56.73 -0.86
C PRO A 394 -51.83 55.86 0.39
N GLY A 395 -52.90 55.22 0.87
CA GLY A 395 -52.90 54.43 2.11
C GLY A 395 -52.27 53.03 1.98
N VAL A 396 -52.17 52.50 0.76
CA VAL A 396 -51.61 51.16 0.48
C VAL A 396 -50.07 51.18 0.57
N LEU A 397 -49.45 52.36 0.43
CA LEU A 397 -48.01 52.56 0.49
C LEU A 397 -47.37 52.23 1.85
N SER A 398 -48.12 52.30 2.96
CA SER A 398 -47.58 51.96 4.28
C SER A 398 -47.53 50.46 4.52
N ALA A 399 -48.58 49.72 4.11
CA ALA A 399 -48.63 48.27 4.20
C ALA A 399 -47.56 47.61 3.30
N VAL A 400 -47.47 48.06 2.05
CA VAL A 400 -46.44 47.58 1.11
C VAL A 400 -45.03 47.93 1.59
N ARG A 401 -44.85 49.05 2.29
CA ARG A 401 -43.54 49.41 2.88
C ARG A 401 -43.17 48.50 4.06
N HIS A 402 -44.13 48.03 4.84
CA HIS A 402 -43.86 47.07 5.92
C HIS A 402 -43.48 45.69 5.36
N GLU A 403 -44.24 45.18 4.39
CA GLU A 403 -43.96 43.90 3.74
C GLU A 403 -42.63 43.91 2.98
N LEU A 404 -42.26 45.04 2.35
CA LEU A 404 -40.96 45.22 1.71
C LEU A 404 -39.81 45.12 2.70
N GLU A 405 -39.99 45.61 3.94
CA GLU A 405 -38.93 45.59 4.94
C GLU A 405 -38.78 44.22 5.59
N GLU A 406 -39.87 43.46 5.75
CA GLU A 406 -39.81 42.03 6.11
C GLU A 406 -39.13 41.20 5.02
N ALA A 407 -39.44 41.45 3.75
CA ALA A 407 -38.82 40.74 2.63
C ALA A 407 -37.30 41.03 2.55
N LYS A 408 -36.87 42.27 2.79
CA LYS A 408 -35.43 42.60 2.88
C LYS A 408 -34.74 41.87 4.02
N GLN A 409 -35.40 41.76 5.17
CA GLN A 409 -34.84 41.07 6.32
C GLN A 409 -34.63 39.57 6.02
N ALA A 410 -35.61 38.94 5.36
CA ALA A 410 -35.52 37.56 4.90
C ALA A 410 -34.41 37.34 3.86
N VAL A 411 -34.24 38.28 2.91
CA VAL A 411 -33.15 38.24 1.92
C VAL A 411 -31.78 38.33 2.59
N MET A 412 -31.58 39.27 3.53
CA MET A 412 -30.31 39.36 4.27
C MET A 412 -29.99 38.09 5.06
N GLU A 413 -31.00 37.42 5.61
CA GLU A 413 -30.81 36.17 6.35
C GLU A 413 -30.46 35.01 5.42
N SER A 414 -31.03 34.99 4.21
CA SER A 414 -30.66 34.03 3.16
C SER A 414 -29.24 34.24 2.62
N GLU A 415 -28.80 35.49 2.44
CA GLU A 415 -27.42 35.82 2.04
C GLU A 415 -26.38 35.37 3.08
N LYS A 416 -26.69 35.50 4.37
CA LYS A 416 -25.82 34.99 5.45
C LYS A 416 -25.67 33.47 5.39
N LYS A 417 -26.78 32.76 5.13
CA LYS A 417 -26.76 31.29 4.96
C LYS A 417 -25.97 30.88 3.71
N LEU A 418 -26.07 31.64 2.63
CA LEU A 418 -25.32 31.40 1.39
C LEU A 418 -23.82 31.61 1.59
N LYS A 419 -23.40 32.71 2.23
CA LYS A 419 -21.99 32.95 2.58
C LYS A 419 -21.40 31.84 3.45
N PHE A 420 -22.14 31.34 4.44
CA PHE A 420 -21.69 30.21 5.24
C PHE A 420 -21.47 28.94 4.40
N LYS A 421 -22.35 28.67 3.44
CA LYS A 421 -22.18 27.55 2.50
C LYS A 421 -20.99 27.74 1.58
N GLU A 422 -20.75 28.95 1.06
CA GLU A 422 -19.59 29.27 0.23
C GLU A 422 -18.26 29.12 1.00
N GLU A 423 -18.19 29.60 2.24
CA GLU A 423 -17.01 29.43 3.11
C GLU A 423 -16.75 27.95 3.40
N THR A 424 -17.81 27.16 3.61
CA THR A 424 -17.71 25.71 3.83
C THR A 424 -17.21 24.99 2.57
N ALA A 425 -17.72 25.38 1.39
CA ALA A 425 -17.26 24.82 0.11
C ALA A 425 -15.81 25.20 -0.19
N ALA A 426 -15.40 26.44 0.09
CA ALA A 426 -14.02 26.89 -0.06
C ALA A 426 -13.06 26.11 0.87
N ALA A 427 -13.46 25.85 2.12
CA ALA A 427 -12.69 25.03 3.04
C ALA A 427 -12.55 23.57 2.56
N ALA A 428 -13.61 23.00 1.99
CA ALA A 428 -13.58 21.65 1.41
C ALA A 428 -12.64 21.56 0.18
N MET A 429 -12.65 22.58 -0.69
CA MET A 429 -11.72 22.64 -1.83
C MET A 429 -10.27 22.78 -1.38
N ALA A 430 -9.97 23.62 -0.39
CA ALA A 430 -8.61 23.76 0.14
C ALA A 430 -8.10 22.46 0.78
N ALA A 431 -8.97 21.71 1.47
CA ALA A 431 -8.62 20.41 2.04
C ALA A 431 -8.30 19.37 0.95
N ARG A 432 -9.04 19.40 -0.17
CA ARG A 432 -8.77 18.54 -1.32
C ARG A 432 -7.41 18.87 -1.96
N ASP A 433 -7.13 20.15 -2.23
CA ASP A 433 -5.85 20.56 -2.83
C ASP A 433 -4.66 20.18 -1.94
N ALA A 434 -4.81 20.25 -0.62
CA ALA A 434 -3.79 19.79 0.32
C ALA A 434 -3.57 18.27 0.24
N ALA A 435 -4.63 17.48 0.12
CA ALA A 435 -4.53 16.03 -0.04
C ALA A 435 -3.88 15.63 -1.38
N GLU A 436 -4.20 16.35 -2.46
CA GLU A 436 -3.63 16.12 -3.79
C GLU A 436 -2.12 16.43 -3.81
N LYS A 437 -1.71 17.50 -3.13
CA LYS A 437 -0.29 17.88 -2.97
C LYS A 437 0.51 16.85 -2.14
N ILE A 438 -0.10 16.25 -1.12
CA ILE A 438 0.52 15.16 -0.34
C ILE A 438 0.69 13.91 -1.21
N LEU A 439 -0.30 13.57 -2.04
CA LEU A 439 -0.21 12.46 -2.98
C LEU A 439 0.86 12.67 -4.06
N GLU A 440 1.07 13.91 -4.51
CA GLU A 440 2.08 14.24 -5.52
C GLU A 440 3.51 14.21 -4.96
N ILE A 441 3.71 14.67 -3.72
CA ILE A 441 4.99 14.52 -3.00
C ILE A 441 5.31 13.04 -2.79
N GLY A 442 4.33 12.22 -2.39
CA GLY A 442 4.52 10.77 -2.28
C GLY A 442 4.87 10.08 -3.60
N ARG A 443 4.38 10.61 -4.73
CA ARG A 443 4.73 10.11 -6.08
C ARG A 443 6.16 10.46 -6.49
N HIS A 444 6.68 11.60 -6.05
CA HIS A 444 8.05 12.04 -6.35
C HIS A 444 9.12 11.41 -5.46
N GLU A 445 8.78 10.96 -4.24
CA GLU A 445 9.69 10.22 -3.36
C GLU A 445 9.81 8.72 -3.71
N SER A 446 9.10 8.27 -4.75
CA SER A 446 9.05 6.87 -5.21
C SER A 446 9.97 6.56 -6.41
N PHE A 447 10.81 7.49 -6.85
CA PHE A 447 11.76 7.32 -7.96
C PHE A 447 13.21 7.18 -7.51
#